data_AF-A0A7L5Z9M0-F1
#
_entry.id   AF-A0A7L5Z9M0-F1
#
_cell.length_a   1.000
_cell.length_b   1.000
_cell.length_c   1.000
_cell.angle_alpha   90.00
_cell.angle_beta   90.00
_cell.angle_gamma   90.00
#
_symmetry.space_group_name_H-M   'P 1'
#
loop_
_entity.id
_entity.type
_entity.pdbx_description
1 polymer ?
#
loop_
_entity_poly.entity_id
_entity_poly.type
_entity_poly.pdbx_seq_one_letter_code
_entity_poly.pdbx_strand_id
1 'polypeptide(L)'
;MPSSLKSLTILLVDDNQHMRAIAAAILQSAGCRNIVEVGGGSAGLEAMRERPCDLAIVDFNMFPMDGVEFTRLVRNSTDSANPYLPIIMMTGHSEKSRVVEARDAGVTEFVVKPITAKAVIDRINAVIFRPRPFIKTEDYFGPDRRRTHSGRYSGPKRRADDVKDEATPSAGPRPEIRTRFRDRSAPGMRRPTAGSACGPRTSRPGVRAPGLR
;
A
#
# COMPACT_ATOMS: atom_id res chain seq x y z
N MET A 1 -0.61 16.97 9.48
CA MET A 1 -1.24 15.94 8.62
C MET A 1 -0.16 15.34 7.74
N PRO A 2 0.00 14.01 7.64
CA PRO A 2 1.08 13.42 6.85
C PRO A 2 0.90 13.81 5.38
N SER A 3 1.84 14.61 4.87
CA SER A 3 1.83 15.20 3.52
C SER A 3 1.76 14.15 2.40
N SER A 4 2.04 12.89 2.72
CA SER A 4 2.13 11.77 1.80
C SER A 4 0.78 11.33 1.20
N LEU A 5 -0.35 11.61 1.86
CA LEU A 5 -1.66 11.17 1.34
C LEU A 5 -2.16 12.01 0.16
N LYS A 6 -1.66 13.24 0.02
CA LYS A 6 -2.11 14.18 -1.02
C LYS A 6 -1.64 13.80 -2.42
N SER A 7 -0.51 13.10 -2.54
CA SER A 7 0.07 12.67 -3.81
C SER A 7 -0.42 11.30 -4.29
N LEU A 8 -1.08 10.54 -3.42
CA LEU A 8 -1.56 9.20 -3.75
C LEU A 8 -2.71 9.26 -4.74
N THR A 9 -2.65 8.41 -5.74
CA THR A 9 -3.74 8.19 -6.69
C THR A 9 -4.53 6.96 -6.26
N ILE A 10 -5.78 7.19 -5.86
CA ILE A 10 -6.69 6.14 -5.38
C ILE A 10 -7.73 5.85 -6.46
N LEU A 11 -7.83 4.60 -6.89
CA LEU A 11 -8.94 4.12 -7.70
C LEU A 11 -10.10 3.74 -6.79
N LEU A 12 -11.27 4.31 -7.00
CA LEU A 12 -12.50 3.99 -6.28
C LEU A 12 -13.48 3.32 -7.24
N VAL A 13 -13.81 2.06 -6.98
CA VAL A 13 -14.73 1.24 -7.77
C VAL A 13 -15.95 0.90 -6.93
N ASP A 14 -17.11 1.43 -7.29
CA ASP A 14 -18.39 1.13 -6.66
C ASP A 14 -19.49 1.36 -7.70
N ASP A 15 -20.38 0.37 -7.90
CA ASP A 15 -21.44 0.41 -8.90
C ASP A 15 -22.54 1.40 -8.54
N ASN A 16 -22.74 1.67 -7.25
CA ASN A 16 -23.69 2.64 -6.76
C ASN A 16 -23.09 4.05 -6.74
N GLN A 17 -23.60 4.93 -7.62
CA GLN A 17 -23.15 6.32 -7.72
C GLN A 17 -23.25 7.10 -6.40
N HIS A 18 -24.27 6.87 -5.58
CA HIS A 18 -24.44 7.58 -4.31
C HIS A 18 -23.39 7.14 -3.29
N MET A 19 -23.16 5.83 -3.18
CA MET A 19 -22.13 5.28 -2.28
C MET A 19 -20.74 5.71 -2.71
N ARG A 20 -20.48 5.72 -4.03
CA ARG A 20 -19.23 6.21 -4.62
C ARG A 20 -18.97 7.67 -4.26
N ALA A 21 -19.97 8.55 -4.41
CA ALA A 21 -19.86 9.97 -4.07
C ALA A 21 -19.58 10.18 -2.56
N ILE A 22 -20.23 9.41 -1.69
CA ILE A 22 -19.99 9.47 -0.24
C ILE A 22 -18.56 9.02 0.08
N ALA A 23 -18.10 7.91 -0.48
CA ALA A 23 -16.76 7.40 -0.28
C ALA A 23 -15.70 8.38 -0.80
N ALA A 24 -15.92 9.00 -1.97
CA ALA A 24 -15.06 10.04 -2.52
C ALA A 24 -15.00 11.27 -1.61
N ALA A 25 -16.13 11.76 -1.13
CA ALA A 25 -16.18 12.90 -0.19
C ALA A 25 -15.41 12.59 1.11
N ILE A 26 -15.54 11.37 1.63
CA ILE A 26 -14.80 10.91 2.81
C ILE A 26 -13.29 10.88 2.54
N LEU A 27 -12.86 10.34 1.40
CA LEU A 27 -11.45 10.30 0.98
C LEU A 27 -10.87 11.70 0.79
N GLN A 28 -11.64 12.63 0.22
CA GLN A 28 -11.26 14.03 0.09
C GLN A 28 -11.10 14.69 1.47
N SER A 29 -12.04 14.44 2.39
CA SER A 29 -11.95 14.94 3.77
C SER A 29 -10.74 14.37 4.52
N ALA A 30 -10.33 13.15 4.19
CA ALA A 30 -9.11 12.51 4.69
C ALA A 30 -7.82 13.10 4.10
N GLY A 31 -7.92 13.95 3.08
CA GLY A 31 -6.79 14.62 2.45
C GLY A 31 -6.28 13.97 1.16
N CYS A 32 -6.99 12.96 0.62
CA CYS A 32 -6.67 12.36 -0.68
C CYS A 32 -7.22 13.27 -1.79
N ARG A 33 -6.36 13.75 -2.69
CA ARG A 33 -6.77 14.69 -3.76
C ARG A 33 -6.98 14.02 -5.11
N ASN A 34 -6.24 12.95 -5.39
CA ASN A 34 -6.28 12.27 -6.68
C ASN A 34 -7.13 11.00 -6.53
N ILE A 35 -8.43 11.12 -6.79
CA ILE A 35 -9.36 9.99 -6.75
C ILE A 35 -9.87 9.76 -8.17
N VAL A 36 -9.77 8.52 -8.64
CA VAL A 36 -10.31 8.08 -9.93
C VAL A 36 -11.55 7.26 -9.61
N GLU A 37 -12.73 7.79 -9.91
CA GLU A 37 -14.01 7.17 -9.60
C GLU A 37 -14.55 6.42 -10.81
N VAL A 38 -14.89 5.15 -10.64
CA VAL A 38 -15.45 4.30 -11.70
C VAL A 38 -16.63 3.49 -11.18
N GLY A 39 -17.59 3.20 -12.07
CA GLY A 39 -18.85 2.53 -11.74
C GLY A 39 -18.85 1.01 -11.87
N GLY A 40 -17.71 0.37 -12.09
CA GLY A 40 -17.69 -1.08 -12.25
C GLY A 40 -16.30 -1.66 -12.47
N GLY A 41 -16.18 -2.96 -12.30
CA GLY A 41 -14.90 -3.68 -12.38
C GLY A 41 -14.18 -3.47 -13.72
N SER A 42 -14.87 -3.60 -14.85
CA SER A 42 -14.27 -3.40 -16.18
C SER A 42 -13.71 -1.99 -16.38
N ALA A 43 -14.48 -0.98 -16.02
CA ALA A 43 -14.03 0.42 -16.07
C ALA A 43 -12.85 0.67 -15.12
N GLY A 44 -12.80 -0.03 -13.98
CA GLY A 44 -11.64 -0.01 -13.08
C GLY A 44 -10.38 -0.58 -13.71
N LEU A 45 -10.50 -1.70 -14.44
CA LEU A 45 -9.37 -2.32 -15.14
C LEU A 45 -8.84 -1.39 -16.24
N GLU A 46 -9.73 -0.74 -16.99
CA GLU A 46 -9.36 0.26 -18.01
C GLU A 46 -8.68 1.48 -17.37
N ALA A 47 -9.25 2.04 -16.31
CA ALA A 47 -8.68 3.17 -15.59
C ALA A 47 -7.26 2.87 -15.05
N MET A 48 -7.02 1.63 -14.61
CA MET A 48 -5.69 1.18 -14.17
C MET A 48 -4.66 1.14 -15.32
N ARG A 49 -5.10 0.92 -16.56
CA ARG A 49 -4.22 0.96 -17.75
C ARG A 49 -3.89 2.39 -18.14
N GLU A 50 -4.86 3.29 -18.06
CA GLU A 50 -4.66 4.70 -18.44
C GLU A 50 -3.82 5.48 -17.42
N ARG A 51 -4.05 5.24 -16.13
CA ARG A 51 -3.34 5.94 -15.05
C ARG A 51 -2.76 4.97 -14.01
N PRO A 52 -1.48 5.14 -13.65
CA PRO A 52 -0.90 4.38 -12.55
C PRO A 52 -1.60 4.80 -11.25
N CYS A 53 -2.18 3.81 -10.58
CA CYS A 53 -2.80 3.98 -9.27
C CYS A 53 -1.88 3.41 -8.18
N ASP A 54 -1.90 4.01 -7.00
CA ASP A 54 -1.12 3.56 -5.83
C ASP A 54 -1.95 2.63 -4.92
N LEU A 55 -3.26 2.76 -4.98
CA LEU A 55 -4.22 2.02 -4.17
C LEU A 55 -5.53 1.87 -4.93
N ALA A 56 -6.18 0.71 -4.82
CA ALA A 56 -7.57 0.54 -5.24
C ALA A 56 -8.47 0.28 -4.02
N ILE A 57 -9.61 0.96 -3.99
CA ILE A 57 -10.72 0.73 -3.07
C ILE A 57 -11.87 0.21 -3.91
N VAL A 58 -12.29 -1.01 -3.66
CA VAL A 58 -13.22 -1.75 -4.54
C VAL A 58 -14.37 -2.27 -3.70
N ASP A 59 -15.61 -2.06 -4.14
CA ASP A 59 -16.75 -2.69 -3.47
C ASP A 59 -16.74 -4.20 -3.68
N PHE A 60 -17.19 -4.94 -2.68
CA PHE A 60 -17.40 -6.38 -2.80
C PHE A 60 -18.50 -6.60 -3.83
N ASN A 61 -19.71 -6.14 -3.53
CA ASN A 61 -20.90 -6.43 -4.34
C ASN A 61 -20.97 -5.46 -5.51
N MET A 62 -20.62 -5.91 -6.71
CA MET A 62 -20.77 -5.13 -7.93
C MET A 62 -21.28 -6.02 -9.06
N PHE A 63 -22.09 -5.45 -9.96
CA PHE A 63 -22.56 -6.13 -11.17
C PHE A 63 -22.03 -5.42 -12.43
N PRO A 64 -21.65 -6.13 -13.51
CA PRO A 64 -21.66 -7.59 -13.70
C PRO A 64 -20.47 -8.34 -13.12
N MET A 65 -19.44 -7.63 -12.66
CA MET A 65 -18.20 -8.20 -12.15
C MET A 65 -18.04 -7.88 -10.67
N ASP A 66 -17.92 -8.92 -9.85
CA ASP A 66 -17.76 -8.79 -8.39
C ASP A 66 -16.35 -8.32 -8.01
N GLY A 67 -16.19 -7.71 -6.83
CA GLY A 67 -14.89 -7.23 -6.35
C GLY A 67 -13.84 -8.34 -6.21
N VAL A 68 -14.27 -9.57 -5.92
CA VAL A 68 -13.36 -10.74 -5.86
C VAL A 68 -12.84 -11.07 -7.26
N GLU A 69 -13.71 -11.08 -8.26
CA GLU A 69 -13.34 -11.34 -9.67
C GLU A 69 -12.41 -10.25 -10.20
N PHE A 70 -12.72 -8.97 -9.92
CA PHE A 70 -11.85 -7.85 -10.22
C PHE A 70 -10.44 -8.06 -9.65
N THR A 71 -10.36 -8.47 -8.38
CA THR A 71 -9.08 -8.74 -7.71
C THR A 71 -8.32 -9.88 -8.41
N ARG A 72 -9.01 -10.99 -8.74
CA ARG A 72 -8.39 -12.12 -9.46
C ARG A 72 -7.85 -11.68 -10.82
N LEU A 73 -8.57 -10.84 -11.56
CA LEU A 73 -8.14 -10.31 -12.84
C LEU A 73 -6.91 -9.40 -12.69
N VAL A 74 -6.89 -8.51 -11.70
CA VAL A 74 -5.72 -7.66 -11.42
C VAL A 74 -4.48 -8.50 -11.04
N ARG A 75 -4.66 -9.62 -10.34
CA ARG A 75 -3.56 -10.48 -9.86
C ARG A 75 -3.03 -11.44 -10.93
N ASN A 76 -3.92 -12.05 -11.71
CA ASN A 76 -3.59 -13.16 -12.60
C ASN A 76 -3.54 -12.79 -14.08
N SER A 77 -4.08 -11.63 -14.49
CA SER A 77 -4.02 -11.22 -15.89
C SER A 77 -2.59 -10.87 -16.31
N THR A 78 -2.16 -11.41 -17.46
CA THR A 78 -0.89 -11.07 -18.10
C THR A 78 -0.82 -9.61 -18.53
N ASP A 79 -1.98 -8.98 -18.74
CA ASP A 79 -2.14 -7.57 -19.13
C ASP A 79 -2.44 -6.65 -17.94
N SER A 80 -2.22 -7.13 -16.71
CA SER A 80 -2.44 -6.30 -15.52
C SER A 80 -1.38 -5.20 -15.43
N ALA A 81 -1.82 -3.94 -15.37
CA ALA A 81 -0.96 -2.78 -15.25
C ALA A 81 -0.09 -2.80 -13.98
N ASN A 82 -0.63 -3.33 -12.88
CA ASN A 82 0.12 -3.48 -11.63
C ASN A 82 -0.39 -4.67 -10.79
N PRO A 83 0.23 -5.85 -10.92
CA PRO A 83 -0.13 -7.02 -10.14
C PRO A 83 0.19 -6.86 -8.64
N TYR A 84 0.99 -5.86 -8.23
CA TYR A 84 1.30 -5.60 -6.81
C TYR A 84 0.44 -4.50 -6.19
N LEU A 85 -0.55 -3.98 -6.93
CA LEU A 85 -1.41 -2.92 -6.44
C LEU A 85 -2.11 -3.35 -5.14
N PRO A 86 -1.98 -2.60 -4.04
CA PRO A 86 -2.76 -2.90 -2.86
C PRO A 86 -4.26 -2.66 -3.11
N ILE A 87 -5.08 -3.63 -2.76
CA ILE A 87 -6.53 -3.58 -2.95
C ILE A 87 -7.19 -3.61 -1.57
N ILE A 88 -7.97 -2.58 -1.27
CA ILE A 88 -8.82 -2.50 -0.09
C ILE A 88 -10.25 -2.79 -0.53
N MET A 89 -10.81 -3.88 -0.05
CA MET A 89 -12.18 -4.26 -0.39
C MET A 89 -13.18 -3.69 0.62
N MET A 90 -14.24 -3.08 0.13
CA MET A 90 -15.35 -2.60 0.94
C MET A 90 -16.41 -3.69 0.99
N THR A 91 -16.88 -4.08 2.17
CA THR A 91 -17.94 -5.10 2.28
C THR A 91 -19.03 -4.65 3.24
N GLY A 92 -20.30 -4.87 2.86
CA GLY A 92 -21.44 -4.70 3.75
C GLY A 92 -21.71 -5.92 4.65
N HIS A 93 -21.15 -7.08 4.30
CA HIS A 93 -21.42 -8.35 4.98
C HIS A 93 -20.12 -8.98 5.48
N SER A 94 -20.09 -9.33 6.77
CA SER A 94 -18.92 -9.93 7.43
C SER A 94 -18.90 -11.46 7.36
N GLU A 95 -19.59 -12.04 6.38
CA GLU A 95 -19.66 -13.49 6.22
C GLU A 95 -18.25 -14.07 6.03
N LYS A 96 -17.92 -15.06 6.86
CA LYS A 96 -16.59 -15.63 6.92
C LYS A 96 -16.18 -16.28 5.59
N SER A 97 -17.11 -16.89 4.86
CA SER A 97 -16.90 -17.49 3.54
C SER A 97 -16.42 -16.45 2.52
N ARG A 98 -17.13 -15.34 2.39
CA ARG A 98 -16.82 -14.25 1.45
C ARG A 98 -15.49 -13.58 1.77
N VAL A 99 -15.18 -13.39 3.06
CA VAL A 99 -13.89 -12.86 3.50
C VAL A 99 -12.73 -13.81 3.17
N VAL A 100 -12.95 -15.12 3.34
CA VAL A 100 -11.94 -16.14 2.97
C VAL A 100 -11.72 -16.11 1.46
N GLU A 101 -12.78 -16.10 0.66
CA GLU A 101 -12.68 -16.06 -0.80
C GLU A 101 -11.92 -14.82 -1.30
N ALA A 102 -12.28 -13.64 -0.79
CA ALA A 102 -11.60 -12.40 -1.15
C ALA A 102 -10.13 -12.39 -0.72
N ARG A 103 -9.81 -12.98 0.43
CA ARG A 103 -8.41 -13.15 0.88
C ARG A 103 -7.64 -14.09 -0.05
N ASP A 104 -8.28 -15.16 -0.50
CA ASP A 104 -7.70 -16.12 -1.43
C ASP A 104 -7.51 -15.53 -2.84
N ALA A 105 -8.35 -14.57 -3.23
CA ALA A 105 -8.15 -13.78 -4.45
C ALA A 105 -6.97 -12.78 -4.37
N GLY A 106 -6.39 -12.56 -3.19
CA GLY A 106 -5.24 -11.66 -3.03
C GLY A 106 -5.61 -10.22 -2.66
N VAL A 107 -6.76 -10.02 -2.01
CA VAL A 107 -7.12 -8.73 -1.39
C VAL A 107 -6.14 -8.39 -0.28
N THR A 108 -5.76 -7.12 -0.20
CA THR A 108 -4.87 -6.62 0.85
C THR A 108 -5.67 -6.42 2.13
N GLU A 109 -6.56 -5.45 2.19
CA GLU A 109 -7.30 -5.14 3.41
C GLU A 109 -8.79 -5.05 3.16
N PHE A 110 -9.56 -5.04 4.24
CA PHE A 110 -11.02 -4.95 4.19
C PHE A 110 -11.50 -3.77 5.02
N VAL A 111 -12.53 -3.09 4.53
CA VAL A 111 -13.27 -2.06 5.25
C VAL A 111 -14.74 -2.46 5.25
N VAL A 112 -15.36 -2.43 6.43
CA VAL A 112 -16.79 -2.72 6.57
C VAL A 112 -17.58 -1.44 6.27
N LYS A 113 -18.64 -1.54 5.46
CA LYS A 113 -19.59 -0.44 5.22
C LYS A 113 -20.47 -0.27 6.47
N PRO A 114 -20.76 0.97 6.93
CA PRO A 114 -20.47 2.25 6.30
C PRO A 114 -19.01 2.70 6.46
N ILE A 115 -18.48 3.30 5.40
CA ILE A 115 -17.10 3.79 5.33
C ILE A 115 -16.99 5.02 6.22
N THR A 116 -15.93 5.10 7.03
CA THR A 116 -15.60 6.29 7.82
C THR A 116 -14.20 6.78 7.47
N ALA A 117 -13.96 8.10 7.56
CA ALA A 117 -12.65 8.68 7.26
C ALA A 117 -11.53 8.02 8.08
N LYS A 118 -11.78 7.81 9.37
CA LYS A 118 -10.84 7.14 10.28
C LYS A 118 -10.51 5.72 9.81
N ALA A 119 -11.54 4.90 9.54
CA ALA A 119 -11.33 3.52 9.12
C ALA A 119 -10.50 3.43 7.82
N VAL A 120 -10.79 4.29 6.84
CA VAL A 120 -10.04 4.31 5.58
C VAL A 120 -8.61 4.77 5.79
N ILE A 121 -8.38 5.87 6.52
CA ILE A 121 -7.04 6.38 6.83
C ILE A 121 -6.20 5.30 7.54
N ASP A 122 -6.79 4.61 8.53
CA ASP A 122 -6.09 3.57 9.27
C ASP A 122 -5.65 2.42 8.35
N ARG A 123 -6.49 2.03 7.37
CA ARG A 123 -6.14 1.00 6.38
C ARG A 123 -5.12 1.48 5.36
N ILE A 124 -5.27 2.69 4.84
CA ILE A 124 -4.30 3.28 3.92
C ILE A 124 -2.92 3.36 4.59
N ASN A 125 -2.87 3.83 5.84
CA ASN A 125 -1.63 3.89 6.61
C ASN A 125 -1.04 2.50 6.84
N ALA A 126 -1.87 1.50 7.18
CA ALA A 126 -1.41 0.13 7.35
C ALA A 126 -0.81 -0.45 6.06
N VAL A 127 -1.41 -0.14 4.91
CA VAL A 127 -0.96 -0.64 3.61
C VAL A 127 0.32 0.06 3.12
N ILE A 128 0.42 1.38 3.33
CA ILE A 128 1.51 2.19 2.79
C ILE A 128 2.74 2.18 3.70
N PHE A 129 2.56 2.35 5.02
CA PHE A 129 3.67 2.41 5.96
C PHE A 129 4.15 1.03 6.42
N ARG A 130 3.32 -0.01 6.23
CA ARG A 130 3.67 -1.40 6.54
C ARG A 130 3.36 -2.31 5.34
N PRO A 131 4.02 -2.08 4.19
CA PRO A 131 3.77 -2.86 3.00
C PRO A 131 4.05 -4.33 3.28
N ARG A 132 3.07 -5.19 3.04
CA ARG A 132 3.25 -6.64 3.18
C ARG A 132 3.98 -7.19 1.97
N PRO A 133 4.92 -8.13 2.16
CA PRO A 133 5.53 -8.82 1.04
C PRO A 133 4.45 -9.58 0.27
N PHE A 134 4.46 -9.45 -1.05
CA PHE A 134 3.63 -10.25 -1.93
C PHE A 134 4.30 -11.60 -2.16
N ILE A 135 3.52 -12.66 -2.04
CA ILE A 135 3.95 -14.03 -2.28
C ILE A 135 3.33 -14.48 -3.60
N LYS A 136 4.17 -15.02 -4.49
CA LYS A 136 3.73 -15.71 -5.71
C LYS A 136 4.02 -17.19 -5.55
N THR A 137 2.98 -18.00 -5.68
CA THR A 137 3.01 -19.47 -5.74
C THR A 137 2.25 -19.91 -6.99
N GLU A 138 2.28 -21.20 -7.30
CA GLU A 138 1.56 -21.76 -8.46
C GLU A 138 0.06 -21.44 -8.41
N ASP A 139 -0.56 -21.55 -7.23
CA ASP A 139 -2.02 -21.38 -7.06
C ASP A 139 -2.44 -20.07 -6.39
N TYR A 140 -1.49 -19.22 -5.97
CA TYR A 140 -1.81 -17.99 -5.24
C TYR A 140 -0.84 -16.86 -5.51
N PHE A 141 -1.41 -15.69 -5.75
CA PHE A 141 -0.65 -14.45 -5.84
C PHE A 141 -1.36 -13.34 -5.05
N GLY A 142 -0.70 -12.87 -3.99
CA GLY A 142 -1.27 -11.87 -3.09
C GLY A 142 -0.36 -11.53 -1.91
N PRO A 143 -0.81 -10.63 -1.02
CA PRO A 143 -0.02 -10.23 0.14
C PRO A 143 0.08 -11.38 1.15
N ASP A 144 1.22 -11.48 1.85
CA ASP A 144 1.43 -12.52 2.85
C ASP A 144 0.24 -12.60 3.83
N ARG A 145 -0.32 -13.80 3.90
CA ARG A 145 -1.47 -14.13 4.74
C ARG A 145 -1.10 -14.09 6.23
N ARG A 146 0.18 -14.16 6.59
CA ARG A 146 0.67 -14.11 7.97
C ARG A 146 0.62 -12.67 8.51
N ARG A 147 -0.43 -12.34 9.27
CA ARG A 147 -0.55 -11.04 9.99
C ARG A 147 0.36 -10.93 11.21
N THR A 148 0.79 -12.06 11.74
CA THR A 148 1.59 -12.13 12.97
C THR A 148 2.72 -13.12 12.74
N HIS A 149 3.95 -12.64 12.73
CA HIS A 149 5.07 -13.50 13.09
C HIS A 149 4.93 -13.76 14.59
N SER A 150 4.21 -14.81 14.97
CA SER A 150 4.40 -15.36 16.30
C SER A 150 5.88 -15.74 16.41
N GLY A 151 6.67 -14.94 17.13
CA GLY A 151 8.12 -15.10 17.30
C GLY A 151 8.55 -16.40 18.00
N ARG A 152 7.63 -17.35 18.19
CA ARG A 152 7.86 -18.66 18.80
C ARG A 152 8.20 -19.77 17.81
N TYR A 153 8.31 -19.48 16.52
CA TYR A 153 8.61 -20.51 15.53
C TYR A 153 9.62 -20.03 14.49
N SER A 154 10.82 -20.59 14.58
CA SER A 154 11.96 -20.39 13.67
C SER A 154 12.17 -21.64 12.80
N GLY A 155 11.08 -22.27 12.33
CA GLY A 155 11.14 -23.40 11.42
C GLY A 155 10.77 -22.99 9.98
N PRO A 156 11.33 -23.65 8.95
CA PRO A 156 11.09 -23.31 7.54
C PRO A 156 9.67 -23.69 7.06
N LYS A 157 9.00 -24.63 7.73
CA LYS A 157 7.71 -25.25 7.32
C LYS A 157 6.73 -25.23 8.51
N ARG A 158 5.41 -25.11 8.34
CA ARG A 158 4.43 -24.96 9.47
C ARG A 158 3.16 -25.80 9.32
N ARG A 159 2.96 -26.49 8.19
CA ARG A 159 1.80 -27.36 7.97
C ARG A 159 2.04 -28.71 8.64
N ALA A 160 0.97 -29.35 9.11
CA ALA A 160 1.06 -30.68 9.71
C ALA A 160 1.56 -31.74 8.72
N ASP A 161 1.29 -31.52 7.42
CA ASP A 161 1.65 -32.42 6.32
C ASP A 161 3.02 -32.12 5.69
N ASP A 162 3.75 -31.13 6.22
CA ASP A 162 5.09 -30.83 5.74
C ASP A 162 6.04 -31.98 6.15
N VAL A 163 6.59 -32.70 5.16
CA VAL A 163 7.66 -33.67 5.40
C VAL A 163 8.85 -32.94 6.03
N LYS A 164 9.25 -33.38 7.22
CA LYS A 164 10.44 -32.89 7.94
C LYS A 164 11.67 -33.40 7.19
N ASP A 165 12.23 -32.56 6.33
CA ASP A 165 13.52 -32.86 5.70
C ASP A 165 14.61 -32.68 6.77
N GLU A 166 15.21 -33.79 7.21
CA GLU A 166 16.41 -33.80 8.05
C GLU A 166 17.64 -33.42 7.22
N ALA A 167 17.78 -32.13 6.93
CA ALA A 167 19.06 -31.52 6.60
C ALA A 167 18.88 -30.00 6.65
N THR A 168 19.26 -29.40 7.77
CA THR A 168 19.41 -27.95 7.88
C THR A 168 20.82 -27.58 7.42
N PRO A 169 20.99 -26.74 6.38
CA PRO A 169 22.12 -25.83 6.31
C PRO A 169 21.69 -24.49 6.92
N SER A 170 22.52 -24.01 7.83
CA SER A 170 22.46 -22.70 8.47
C SER A 170 22.18 -21.56 7.48
N ALA A 171 21.21 -20.71 7.84
CA ALA A 171 21.03 -19.31 7.46
C ALA A 171 21.82 -18.82 6.23
N GLY A 172 21.29 -19.08 5.03
CA GLY A 172 21.65 -18.34 3.83
C GLY A 172 21.04 -16.92 3.82
N PRO A 173 21.63 -15.96 3.09
CA PRO A 173 21.17 -14.58 3.10
C PRO A 173 19.76 -14.47 2.53
N ARG A 174 18.97 -13.60 3.17
CA ARG A 174 17.56 -13.32 2.87
C ARG A 174 17.37 -13.04 1.37
N PRO A 175 16.35 -13.61 0.70
CA PRO A 175 16.03 -13.22 -0.67
C PRO A 175 15.65 -11.74 -0.70
N GLU A 176 16.24 -10.99 -1.63
CA GLU A 176 16.02 -9.55 -1.76
C GLU A 176 14.54 -9.27 -2.06
N ILE A 177 13.86 -8.69 -1.09
CA ILE A 177 12.49 -8.21 -1.19
C ILE A 177 12.50 -7.03 -2.18
N ARG A 178 12.04 -7.27 -3.41
CA ARG A 178 12.00 -6.24 -4.45
C ARG A 178 10.77 -5.35 -4.27
N THR A 179 10.85 -4.37 -3.36
CA THR A 179 9.88 -3.26 -3.30
C THR A 179 10.16 -2.28 -4.45
N ARG A 180 9.51 -2.45 -5.60
CA ARG A 180 9.44 -1.39 -6.62
C ARG A 180 8.32 -0.41 -6.27
N PHE A 181 8.51 0.41 -5.24
CA PHE A 181 7.76 1.65 -5.14
C PHE A 181 8.58 2.72 -5.86
N ARG A 182 8.06 3.25 -6.98
CA ARG A 182 8.72 4.30 -7.75
C ARG A 182 8.81 5.54 -6.87
N ASP A 183 10.00 5.80 -6.34
CA ASP A 183 10.34 7.09 -5.75
C ASP A 183 10.35 8.13 -6.89
N ARG A 184 9.23 8.82 -7.08
CA ARG A 184 9.13 9.96 -8.02
C ARG A 184 9.14 11.25 -7.20
N SER A 185 10.35 11.71 -6.84
CA SER A 185 10.72 13.09 -6.47
C SER A 185 12.26 13.09 -6.33
N ALA A 186 13.10 13.88 -7.00
CA ALA A 186 12.95 15.22 -7.54
C ALA A 186 14.01 15.49 -8.67
N PRO A 187 13.85 16.55 -9.50
CA PRO A 187 14.77 16.90 -10.56
C PRO A 187 15.95 17.77 -10.07
N GLY A 188 17.13 17.53 -10.64
CA GLY A 188 18.20 18.51 -10.86
C GLY A 188 18.69 19.36 -9.68
N MET A 189 19.76 18.92 -9.01
CA MET A 189 20.65 19.85 -8.30
C MET A 189 22.12 19.47 -8.54
N ARG A 190 22.88 20.45 -9.04
CA ARG A 190 24.31 20.34 -9.36
C ARG A 190 25.11 20.01 -8.09
N ARG A 191 26.10 19.15 -8.24
CA ARG A 191 27.08 18.78 -7.21
C ARG A 191 27.87 20.02 -6.75
N PRO A 192 28.05 20.26 -5.44
CA PRO A 192 29.17 21.03 -4.96
C PRO A 192 30.38 20.09 -4.79
N THR A 193 31.50 20.43 -5.42
CA THR A 193 32.81 19.81 -5.20
C THR A 193 33.37 20.25 -3.85
N ALA A 194 33.86 19.29 -3.07
CA ALA A 194 34.60 19.52 -1.84
C ALA A 194 36.05 19.95 -2.12
N GLY A 195 36.62 20.81 -1.26
CA GLY A 195 38.05 21.15 -1.23
C GLY A 195 38.25 22.64 -0.89
N SER A 196 38.25 23.02 0.39
CA SER A 196 39.46 23.18 1.23
C SER A 196 40.33 24.39 0.82
N ALA A 197 40.20 25.49 1.57
CA ALA A 197 41.33 26.37 1.88
C ALA A 197 41.09 27.07 3.22
N CYS A 198 41.93 26.68 4.18
CA CYS A 198 42.12 27.27 5.50
C CYS A 198 42.82 28.64 5.37
N GLY A 199 42.40 29.64 6.14
CA GLY A 199 43.04 30.97 6.22
C GLY A 199 42.74 31.66 7.56
N PRO A 200 43.64 32.52 8.08
CA PRO A 200 44.01 32.48 9.49
C PRO A 200 43.28 33.46 10.41
N ARG A 201 43.33 33.11 11.71
CA ARG A 201 42.95 33.90 12.88
C ARG A 201 43.64 35.27 12.87
N THR A 202 42.88 36.34 13.15
CA THR A 202 43.39 37.51 13.88
C THR A 202 42.31 38.14 14.78
N SER A 203 42.63 38.19 16.08
CA SER A 203 42.42 39.26 17.06
C SER A 203 41.02 39.89 17.31
N ARG A 204 40.52 39.64 18.54
CA ARG A 204 39.75 40.54 19.44
C ARG A 204 40.40 41.96 19.56
N PRO A 205 39.79 43.03 20.15
CA PRO A 205 38.83 42.99 21.28
C PRO A 205 37.75 44.13 21.41
N GLY A 206 36.83 43.93 22.38
CA GLY A 206 36.13 44.98 23.14
C GLY A 206 34.80 45.47 22.54
N VAL A 207 33.77 45.91 23.26
CA VAL A 207 33.67 46.48 24.62
C VAL A 207 32.17 46.52 25.04
N ARG A 208 31.91 46.23 26.32
CA ARG A 208 30.80 46.65 27.24
C ARG A 208 29.32 46.29 26.97
N ALA A 209 28.78 45.52 27.91
CA ALA A 209 27.48 45.77 28.57
C ALA A 209 27.61 46.98 29.53
N PRO A 210 26.52 47.69 29.89
CA PRO A 210 25.52 47.25 30.90
C PRO A 210 24.08 47.64 30.45
N GLY A 211 22.94 47.34 31.09
CA GLY A 211 22.53 46.90 32.42
C GLY A 211 21.09 47.43 32.62
N LEU A 212 20.26 46.67 33.35
CA LEU A 212 18.97 47.01 33.98
C LEU A 212 18.03 48.05 33.33
N ARG A 213 16.79 47.62 33.08
CA ARG A 213 15.62 47.92 33.92
C ARG A 213 14.50 46.91 33.65
#